data_AF-A0A4D6N0S2-F1
#
_entry.id   AF-A0A4D6N0S2-F1
#
_cell.length_a   1.000
_cell.length_b   1.000
_cell.length_c   1.000
_cell.angle_alpha   90.00
_cell.angle_beta   90.00
_cell.angle_gamma   90.00
#
_symmetry.space_group_name_H-M   'P 1'
#
loop_
_entity.id
_entity.type
_entity.pdbx_description
1 polymer ?
#
loop_
_entity_poly.entity_id
_entity_poly.type
_entity_poly.pdbx_seq_one_letter_code
_entity_poly.pdbx_strand_id
1 'polypeptide(L)'
;MELDADDIFKDDEDHTEAEASVLEDESSKEYVVYLVDASPKMFKTYCSEQEDYELESHFHIAISCIYQALKTQIISNSYDQVAICFFNTREKKNLQDLNGVYVFNVPEREFLDRPTARFIKEFEQLEESFSKHIGSQHGIVSDTRENSLYNAIWAAQALLRKGSAKTVDKRILLFTNDDDPFGSIKGAAKSDMIRMTRQRAKDAQDLGISIELLPLSCTTDEVFKISQFYADLIGLEGDDLVDFMPEAGKKYDLLFMMFSDLFLSCY
;
A
#
# COMPACT_ATOMS: atom_id res chain seq x y z
N MET A 1 -59.49 -39.28 -3.69
CA MET A 1 -59.09 -37.89 -4.01
C MET A 1 -60.16 -37.07 -3.31
N GLU A 2 -59.92 -36.47 -2.16
CA GLU A 2 -58.81 -35.57 -1.82
C GLU A 2 -58.37 -35.78 -0.35
N LEU A 3 -57.09 -35.56 -0.10
CA LEU A 3 -56.37 -35.83 1.15
C LEU A 3 -56.52 -34.66 2.14
N ASP A 4 -56.57 -35.03 3.42
CA ASP A 4 -56.68 -34.15 4.59
C ASP A 4 -55.54 -33.11 4.69
N ALA A 5 -55.88 -31.93 5.19
CA ALA A 5 -55.06 -30.73 5.22
C ALA A 5 -54.21 -30.57 6.52
N ASP A 6 -53.69 -31.68 7.06
CA ASP A 6 -52.97 -31.66 8.36
C ASP A 6 -51.56 -32.31 8.32
N ASP A 7 -50.90 -32.32 7.16
CA ASP A 7 -49.53 -32.88 7.03
C ASP A 7 -48.52 -31.90 6.44
N ILE A 8 -48.49 -30.66 6.97
CA ILE A 8 -47.46 -29.65 6.62
C ILE A 8 -46.89 -29.00 7.88
N PHE A 9 -46.57 -29.79 8.91
CA PHE A 9 -45.68 -29.33 10.00
C PHE A 9 -44.92 -30.52 10.55
N LYS A 10 -43.81 -30.89 9.90
CA LYS A 10 -42.82 -31.79 10.50
C LYS A 10 -41.42 -31.55 9.92
N ASP A 11 -40.52 -31.24 10.85
CA ASP A 11 -39.06 -31.22 10.80
C ASP A 11 -38.36 -30.25 9.84
N ASP A 12 -38.01 -29.08 10.38
CA ASP A 12 -36.85 -28.28 9.95
C ASP A 12 -36.12 -27.73 11.21
N GLU A 13 -35.85 -28.61 12.19
CA GLU A 13 -35.08 -28.28 13.40
C GLU A 13 -33.60 -28.69 13.33
N ASP A 14 -33.06 -28.98 12.13
CA ASP A 14 -31.65 -29.40 11.94
C ASP A 14 -30.82 -28.47 11.03
N HIS A 15 -31.32 -27.27 10.70
CA HIS A 15 -30.63 -26.32 9.81
C HIS A 15 -29.90 -25.16 10.51
N THR A 16 -29.93 -25.06 11.84
CA THR A 16 -29.35 -23.91 12.56
C THR A 16 -27.86 -24.08 12.91
N GLU A 17 -27.32 -25.30 12.91
CA GLU A 17 -25.90 -25.52 13.26
C GLU A 17 -24.95 -25.34 12.05
N ALA A 18 -25.42 -25.53 10.82
CA ALA A 18 -24.60 -25.33 9.62
C ALA A 18 -24.39 -23.83 9.28
N GLU A 19 -25.31 -22.95 9.69
CA GLU A 19 -25.18 -21.50 9.48
C GLU A 19 -24.35 -20.83 10.58
N ALA A 20 -24.28 -21.41 11.78
CA ALA A 20 -23.41 -20.92 12.86
C ALA A 20 -21.91 -21.10 12.53
N SER A 21 -21.55 -22.18 11.82
CA SER A 21 -20.15 -22.43 11.42
C SER A 21 -19.63 -21.56 10.26
N VAL A 22 -20.51 -20.85 9.54
CA VAL A 22 -20.11 -19.96 8.43
C VAL A 22 -19.86 -18.53 8.92
N LEU A 23 -20.40 -18.16 10.08
CA LEU A 23 -20.24 -16.83 10.66
C LEU A 23 -18.93 -16.68 11.46
N GLU A 24 -18.25 -17.79 11.80
CA GLU A 24 -16.99 -17.78 12.56
C GLU A 24 -15.72 -17.72 11.69
N ASP A 25 -15.83 -17.79 10.35
CA ASP A 25 -14.68 -17.69 9.41
C ASP A 25 -14.61 -16.34 8.67
N GLU A 26 -15.44 -15.34 9.02
CA GLU A 26 -15.23 -13.95 8.60
C GLU A 26 -14.09 -13.29 9.40
N SER A 27 -12.89 -13.89 9.29
CA SER A 27 -11.68 -13.07 9.32
C SER A 27 -11.85 -11.99 8.25
N SER A 28 -11.88 -10.73 8.66
CA SER A 28 -12.06 -9.59 7.77
C SER A 28 -10.97 -9.64 6.69
N LYS A 29 -11.36 -10.04 5.47
CA LYS A 29 -10.42 -10.15 4.35
C LYS A 29 -9.78 -8.80 4.13
N GLU A 30 -8.46 -8.76 4.01
CA GLU A 30 -7.76 -7.51 3.80
C GLU A 30 -7.18 -7.42 2.39
N TYR A 31 -7.51 -6.33 1.69
CA TYR A 31 -6.95 -5.99 0.38
C TYR A 31 -6.01 -4.80 0.53
N VAL A 32 -4.73 -5.01 0.23
CA VAL A 32 -3.68 -4.01 0.45
C VAL A 32 -2.97 -3.69 -0.86
N VAL A 33 -2.86 -2.40 -1.18
CA VAL A 33 -1.96 -1.92 -2.25
C VAL A 33 -0.79 -1.19 -1.61
N TYR A 34 0.41 -1.75 -1.75
CA TYR A 34 1.66 -1.09 -1.42
C TYR A 34 2.01 -0.11 -2.55
N LEU A 35 1.89 1.19 -2.30
CA LEU A 35 2.35 2.25 -3.18
C LEU A 35 3.74 2.69 -2.75
N VAL A 36 4.75 2.46 -3.58
CA VAL A 36 6.14 2.82 -3.28
C VAL A 36 6.63 3.91 -4.22
N ASP A 37 7.13 4.99 -3.63
CA ASP A 37 7.80 6.04 -4.39
C ASP A 37 9.10 5.52 -4.96
N ALA A 38 9.28 5.67 -6.27
CA ALA A 38 10.51 5.38 -6.95
C ALA A 38 11.26 6.68 -7.31
N SER A 39 10.93 7.86 -6.76
CA SER A 39 11.66 9.08 -7.07
C SER A 39 13.18 8.96 -6.80
N PRO A 40 14.05 9.70 -7.52
CA PRO A 40 15.50 9.64 -7.30
C PRO A 40 15.93 9.93 -5.85
N LYS A 41 15.09 10.64 -5.07
CA LYS A 41 15.32 10.91 -3.64
C LYS A 41 15.32 9.61 -2.81
N MET A 42 14.56 8.60 -3.20
CA MET A 42 14.43 7.32 -2.49
C MET A 42 15.69 6.44 -2.60
N PHE A 43 16.51 6.64 -3.62
CA PHE A 43 17.73 5.83 -3.89
C PHE A 43 19.00 6.43 -3.28
N LYS A 44 18.90 7.59 -2.62
CA LYS A 44 20.03 8.16 -1.88
C LYS A 44 20.32 7.27 -0.69
N THR A 45 21.59 6.93 -0.49
CA THR A 45 22.06 6.17 0.67
C THR A 45 22.44 7.12 1.79
N TYR A 46 22.19 6.70 3.03
CA TYR A 46 22.54 7.45 4.23
C TYR A 46 23.40 6.56 5.12
N CYS A 47 24.45 7.13 5.74
CA CYS A 47 25.19 6.41 6.77
C CYS A 47 24.34 6.36 8.04
N SER A 48 24.09 5.17 8.58
CA SER A 48 23.77 5.07 10.00
C SER A 48 25.05 5.39 10.78
N GLU A 49 24.97 6.23 11.82
CA GLU A 49 26.14 6.61 12.63
C GLU A 49 26.71 5.44 13.47
N GLN A 50 26.16 4.23 13.31
CA GLN A 50 26.67 3.02 13.93
C GLN A 50 27.60 2.30 12.95
N GLU A 51 28.88 2.32 13.30
CA GLU A 51 29.98 1.66 12.61
C GLU A 51 29.62 0.18 12.34
N ASP A 52 29.75 -0.26 11.07
CA ASP A 52 29.56 -1.61 10.49
C ASP A 52 28.24 -1.99 9.76
N TYR A 53 27.28 -1.08 9.55
CA TYR A 53 26.09 -1.41 8.73
C TYR A 53 26.18 -0.90 7.28
N GLU A 54 25.70 -1.72 6.34
CA GLU A 54 25.65 -1.40 4.91
C GLU A 54 24.87 -0.10 4.64
N LEU A 55 25.30 0.65 3.63
CA LEU A 55 24.63 1.88 3.18
C LEU A 55 23.24 1.55 2.61
N GLU A 56 22.21 1.55 3.44
CA GLU A 56 20.84 1.29 3.01
C GLU A 56 20.18 2.57 2.44
N SER A 57 19.41 2.41 1.36
CA SER A 57 18.60 3.47 0.77
C SER A 57 17.17 3.44 1.33
N HIS A 58 16.42 4.54 1.26
CA HIS A 58 15.00 4.53 1.65
C HIS A 58 14.19 3.55 0.80
N PHE A 59 14.55 3.41 -0.47
CA PHE A 59 13.95 2.41 -1.34
C PHE A 59 14.21 0.98 -0.82
N HIS A 60 15.45 0.67 -0.42
CA HIS A 60 15.79 -0.60 0.20
C HIS A 60 14.92 -0.88 1.43
N ILE A 61 14.82 0.09 2.34
CA ILE A 61 14.01 -0.03 3.57
C ILE A 61 12.55 -0.32 3.24
N ALA A 62 11.97 0.37 2.25
CA ALA A 62 10.59 0.14 1.82
C ALA A 62 10.38 -1.28 1.25
N ILE A 63 11.28 -1.74 0.37
CA ILE A 63 11.22 -3.08 -0.22
C ILE A 63 11.38 -4.15 0.87
N SER A 64 12.36 -4.01 1.75
CA SER A 64 12.61 -4.92 2.88
C SER A 64 11.40 -4.99 3.82
N CYS A 65 10.77 -3.86 4.14
CA CYS A 65 9.54 -3.80 4.91
C CYS A 65 8.42 -4.62 4.25
N ILE A 66 8.17 -4.39 2.96
CA ILE A 66 7.12 -5.08 2.22
C ILE A 66 7.41 -6.58 2.15
N TYR A 67 8.66 -6.96 1.88
CA TYR A 67 9.07 -8.36 1.80
C TYR A 67 8.78 -9.13 3.09
N GLN A 68 9.06 -8.53 4.24
CA GLN A 68 8.77 -9.13 5.54
C GLN A 68 7.27 -9.18 5.83
N ALA A 69 6.52 -8.12 5.49
CA ALA A 69 5.07 -8.11 5.62
C ALA A 69 4.43 -9.26 4.81
N LEU A 70 4.90 -9.47 3.57
CA LEU A 70 4.44 -10.58 2.72
C LEU A 70 4.75 -11.96 3.32
N LYS A 71 5.95 -12.14 3.93
CA LYS A 71 6.31 -13.40 4.60
C LYS A 71 5.36 -13.72 5.74
N THR A 72 5.12 -12.74 6.63
CA THR A 72 4.20 -12.91 7.75
C THR A 72 2.80 -13.20 7.26
N GLN A 73 2.34 -12.50 6.22
CA GLN A 73 1.00 -12.65 5.67
C GLN A 73 0.74 -14.04 5.07
N ILE A 74 1.72 -14.66 4.41
CA ILE A 74 1.60 -16.06 3.94
C ILE A 74 1.39 -17.03 5.12
N ILE A 75 1.97 -16.76 6.28
CA ILE A 75 1.90 -17.62 7.46
C ILE A 75 0.59 -17.40 8.24
N SER A 76 0.17 -16.14 8.41
CA SER A 76 -0.94 -15.78 9.30
C SER A 76 -2.29 -15.62 8.60
N ASN A 77 -2.35 -15.08 7.37
CA ASN A 77 -3.59 -14.64 6.73
C ASN A 77 -3.69 -15.09 5.25
N SER A 78 -4.12 -16.34 5.04
CA SER A 78 -4.11 -16.98 3.71
C SER A 78 -5.13 -16.44 2.68
N TYR A 79 -6.05 -15.57 3.09
CA TYR A 79 -7.12 -15.02 2.24
C TYR A 79 -6.89 -13.60 1.74
N ASP A 80 -5.91 -12.90 2.33
CA ASP A 80 -5.60 -11.53 1.97
C ASP A 80 -5.05 -11.43 0.56
N GLN A 81 -5.29 -10.29 -0.08
CA GLN A 81 -4.82 -10.04 -1.44
C GLN A 81 -4.00 -8.76 -1.47
N VAL A 82 -2.90 -8.81 -2.21
CA VAL A 82 -1.92 -7.74 -2.23
C VAL A 82 -1.58 -7.31 -3.64
N ALA A 83 -1.27 -6.03 -3.79
CA ALA A 83 -0.63 -5.51 -4.99
C ALA A 83 0.52 -4.59 -4.60
N ILE A 84 1.60 -4.65 -5.36
CA ILE A 84 2.74 -3.75 -5.24
C ILE A 84 2.80 -2.88 -6.47
N CYS A 85 2.76 -1.58 -6.25
CA CYS A 85 2.72 -0.58 -7.29
C CYS A 85 3.76 0.50 -7.00
N PHE A 86 4.62 0.72 -7.99
CA PHE A 86 5.64 1.75 -7.97
C PHE A 86 5.15 2.96 -8.76
N PHE A 87 5.38 4.15 -8.25
CA PHE A 87 5.13 5.38 -8.98
C PHE A 87 6.43 6.18 -9.13
N ASN A 88 6.45 7.15 -10.03
CA ASN A 88 7.69 7.79 -10.47
C ASN A 88 8.62 6.75 -11.15
N THR A 89 8.06 5.89 -12.00
CA THR A 89 8.83 4.90 -12.78
C THR A 89 9.00 5.34 -14.23
N ARG A 90 10.08 4.90 -14.87
CA ARG A 90 10.28 5.10 -16.31
C ARG A 90 9.34 4.21 -17.12
N GLU A 91 9.29 2.92 -16.79
CA GLU A 91 8.37 1.99 -17.41
C GLU A 91 6.97 2.15 -16.80
N LYS A 92 5.94 1.94 -17.63
CA LYS A 92 4.55 1.85 -17.19
C LYS A 92 4.03 0.44 -17.37
N LYS A 93 3.29 -0.04 -16.37
CA LYS A 93 2.58 -1.32 -16.42
C LYS A 93 1.39 -1.24 -15.47
N ASN A 94 0.22 -0.89 -15.98
CA ASN A 94 -1.02 -0.85 -15.20
C ASN A 94 -2.24 -0.96 -16.11
N LEU A 95 -3.38 -1.37 -15.54
CA LEU A 95 -4.63 -1.61 -16.28
C LEU A 95 -5.14 -0.41 -17.07
N GLN A 96 -4.79 0.79 -16.63
CA GLN A 96 -5.31 2.05 -17.13
C GLN A 96 -4.33 2.76 -18.08
N ASP A 97 -3.20 2.13 -18.38
CA ASP A 97 -2.12 2.67 -19.20
C ASP A 97 -1.58 4.04 -18.74
N LEU A 98 -1.61 4.28 -17.41
CA LEU A 98 -1.18 5.52 -16.78
C LEU A 98 0.35 5.65 -16.79
N ASN A 99 0.84 6.84 -17.12
CA ASN A 99 2.27 7.11 -17.15
C ASN A 99 2.84 7.23 -15.72
N GLY A 100 4.10 6.83 -15.56
CA GLY A 100 4.83 6.92 -14.31
C GLY A 100 4.37 5.92 -13.23
N VAL A 101 3.62 4.88 -13.60
CA VAL A 101 3.08 3.87 -12.66
C VAL A 101 3.32 2.44 -13.16
N TYR A 102 3.92 1.61 -12.32
CA TYR A 102 4.25 0.21 -12.59
C TYR A 102 3.71 -0.72 -11.49
N VAL A 103 2.76 -1.58 -11.84
CA VAL A 103 2.20 -2.62 -10.98
C VAL A 103 3.01 -3.91 -11.19
N PHE A 104 3.64 -4.39 -10.13
CA PHE A 104 4.62 -5.46 -10.21
C PHE A 104 3.99 -6.85 -10.31
N ASN A 105 3.13 -7.19 -9.35
CA ASN A 105 2.71 -8.57 -9.09
C ASN A 105 1.38 -8.99 -9.73
N VAL A 106 0.63 -8.03 -10.27
CA VAL A 106 -0.67 -8.32 -10.89
C VAL A 106 -0.47 -8.52 -12.40
N PRO A 107 -0.88 -9.66 -12.97
CA PRO A 107 -0.84 -9.87 -14.42
C PRO A 107 -1.82 -8.93 -15.13
N GLU A 108 -1.53 -8.65 -16.41
CA GLU A 108 -2.38 -7.75 -17.20
C GLU A 108 -3.83 -8.26 -17.21
N ARG A 109 -4.77 -7.40 -16.79
CA ARG A 109 -6.24 -7.63 -16.70
C ARG A 109 -6.76 -8.33 -15.44
N GLU A 110 -5.91 -8.58 -14.45
CA GLU A 110 -6.35 -9.11 -13.15
C GLU A 110 -6.42 -8.03 -12.06
N PHE A 111 -7.12 -8.35 -10.97
CA PHE A 111 -7.16 -7.53 -9.74
C PHE A 111 -6.07 -7.98 -8.77
N LEU A 112 -6.20 -7.65 -7.48
CA LEU A 112 -5.31 -8.17 -6.45
C LEU A 112 -5.29 -9.71 -6.44
N ASP A 113 -4.10 -10.25 -6.21
CA ASP A 113 -3.85 -11.67 -6.08
C ASP A 113 -3.25 -12.00 -4.72
N ARG A 114 -3.33 -13.26 -4.31
CA ARG A 114 -2.75 -13.72 -3.05
C ARG A 114 -1.23 -13.75 -3.16
N PRO A 115 -0.50 -13.43 -2.07
CA PRO A 115 0.94 -13.58 -2.09
C PRO A 115 1.30 -15.06 -2.23
N THR A 116 2.06 -15.41 -3.27
CA THR A 116 2.58 -16.77 -3.48
C THR A 116 4.06 -16.82 -3.09
N ALA A 117 4.55 -18.00 -2.67
CA ALA A 117 5.99 -18.18 -2.38
C ALA A 117 6.88 -17.83 -3.58
N ARG A 118 6.39 -18.08 -4.80
CA ARG A 118 7.06 -17.67 -6.05
C ARG A 118 7.15 -16.16 -6.16
N PHE A 119 6.02 -15.47 -5.94
CA PHE A 119 5.97 -14.01 -5.95
C PHE A 119 6.91 -13.39 -4.91
N ILE A 120 6.93 -13.90 -3.67
CA ILE A 120 7.84 -13.41 -2.63
C ILE A 120 9.31 -13.58 -3.03
N LYS A 121 9.67 -14.73 -3.63
CA LYS A 121 11.03 -14.97 -4.12
C LYS A 121 11.42 -14.05 -5.28
N GLU A 122 10.49 -13.78 -6.20
CA GLU A 122 10.70 -12.80 -7.27
C GLU A 122 10.83 -11.38 -6.71
N PHE A 123 10.08 -11.04 -5.66
CA PHE A 123 10.13 -9.75 -4.98
C PHE A 123 11.44 -9.53 -4.20
N GLU A 124 12.01 -10.57 -3.60
CA GLU A 124 13.33 -10.51 -2.95
C GLU A 124 14.43 -10.07 -3.94
N GLN A 125 14.34 -10.51 -5.20
CA GLN A 125 15.29 -10.17 -6.26
C GLN A 125 14.92 -8.87 -7.00
N LEU A 126 13.84 -8.19 -6.58
CA LEU A 126 13.33 -7.03 -7.28
C LEU A 126 14.34 -5.90 -7.26
N GLU A 127 14.98 -5.63 -6.12
CA GLU A 127 15.85 -4.46 -5.98
C GLU A 127 17.02 -4.47 -6.97
N GLU A 128 17.71 -5.61 -7.13
CA GLU A 128 18.80 -5.78 -8.08
C GLU A 128 18.37 -5.59 -9.55
N SER A 129 17.11 -5.91 -9.84
CA SER A 129 16.53 -5.87 -11.17
C SER A 129 15.74 -4.59 -11.44
N PHE A 130 15.39 -3.82 -10.41
CA PHE A 130 14.47 -2.68 -10.44
C PHE A 130 14.99 -1.60 -11.37
N SER A 131 16.24 -1.16 -11.17
CA SER A 131 16.88 -0.14 -11.99
C SER A 131 17.01 -0.50 -13.47
N LYS A 132 17.08 -1.81 -13.78
CA LYS A 132 17.22 -2.32 -15.15
C LYS A 132 15.86 -2.42 -15.86
N HIS A 133 14.83 -2.92 -15.18
CA HIS A 133 13.56 -3.33 -15.80
C HIS A 133 12.38 -2.39 -15.53
N ILE A 134 12.41 -1.58 -14.46
CA ILE A 134 11.31 -0.67 -14.08
C ILE A 134 11.82 0.78 -14.13
N GLY A 135 12.92 1.01 -13.42
CA GLY A 135 13.80 2.16 -13.49
C GLY A 135 13.25 3.44 -12.86
N SER A 136 14.08 4.10 -12.04
CA SER A 136 13.81 5.46 -11.58
C SER A 136 15.03 6.27 -11.09
N GLN A 137 16.24 5.68 -11.10
CA GLN A 137 17.50 6.33 -10.69
C GLN A 137 18.03 7.43 -11.65
N HIS A 138 17.71 7.37 -12.95
CA HIS A 138 18.31 8.27 -13.97
C HIS A 138 17.33 8.68 -15.09
N GLY A 139 16.06 8.28 -15.01
CA GLY A 139 15.19 8.18 -16.19
C GLY A 139 13.91 9.03 -16.18
N ILE A 140 13.56 9.66 -15.07
CA ILE A 140 12.34 10.49 -15.00
C ILE A 140 12.71 11.89 -15.46
N VAL A 141 12.62 12.12 -16.78
CA VAL A 141 12.44 13.49 -17.26
C VAL A 141 11.05 13.87 -16.78
N SER A 142 10.97 14.71 -15.75
CA SER A 142 9.71 15.27 -15.28
C SER A 142 9.13 16.09 -16.42
N ASP A 143 8.40 15.43 -17.32
CA ASP A 143 7.58 16.15 -18.28
C ASP A 143 6.54 16.86 -17.43
N THR A 144 6.52 18.18 -17.56
CA THR A 144 5.91 19.15 -16.64
C THR A 144 4.39 19.04 -16.46
N ARG A 145 3.79 17.95 -16.94
CA ARG A 145 2.35 17.70 -17.00
C ARG A 145 1.91 16.39 -16.37
N GLU A 146 2.82 15.48 -16.05
CA GLU A 146 2.42 14.15 -15.55
C GLU A 146 2.35 14.13 -14.02
N ASN A 147 1.17 13.81 -13.49
CA ASN A 147 0.92 13.70 -12.06
C ASN A 147 1.02 12.23 -11.63
N SER A 148 2.25 11.74 -11.42
CA SER A 148 2.50 10.34 -11.06
C SER A 148 1.76 9.92 -9.79
N LEU A 149 1.67 10.79 -8.78
CA LEU A 149 0.97 10.47 -7.53
C LEU A 149 -0.54 10.33 -7.74
N TYR A 150 -1.17 11.24 -8.50
CA TYR A 150 -2.57 11.09 -8.91
C TYR A 150 -2.80 9.78 -9.67
N ASN A 151 -1.90 9.47 -10.63
CA ASN A 151 -1.97 8.24 -11.41
C ASN A 151 -1.84 6.99 -10.53
N ALA A 152 -0.95 7.03 -9.53
CA ALA A 152 -0.72 5.93 -8.60
C ALA A 152 -1.95 5.65 -7.74
N ILE A 153 -2.57 6.69 -7.17
CA ILE A 153 -3.81 6.57 -6.40
C ILE A 153 -4.93 6.03 -7.30
N TRP A 154 -5.01 6.50 -8.54
CA TRP A 154 -6.03 6.03 -9.48
C TRP A 154 -5.85 4.55 -9.84
N ALA A 155 -4.61 4.11 -10.08
CA ALA A 155 -4.28 2.71 -10.31
C ALA A 155 -4.60 1.83 -9.08
N ALA A 156 -4.22 2.28 -7.88
CA ALA A 156 -4.51 1.58 -6.64
C ALA A 156 -6.01 1.46 -6.37
N GLN A 157 -6.77 2.54 -6.59
CA GLN A 157 -8.23 2.56 -6.50
C GLN A 157 -8.85 1.56 -7.49
N ALA A 158 -8.31 1.43 -8.70
CA ALA A 158 -8.79 0.47 -9.69
C ALA A 158 -8.53 -0.99 -9.25
N LEU A 159 -7.37 -1.28 -8.66
CA LEU A 159 -7.03 -2.59 -8.11
C LEU A 159 -7.95 -2.97 -6.94
N LEU A 160 -8.21 -2.03 -6.04
CA LEU A 160 -9.07 -2.19 -4.85
C LEU A 160 -10.57 -2.15 -5.13
N ARG A 161 -10.98 -2.05 -6.40
CA ARG A 161 -12.41 -2.07 -6.78
C ARG A 161 -13.05 -3.43 -6.50
N LYS A 162 -12.25 -4.50 -6.45
CA LYS A 162 -12.71 -5.85 -6.11
C LYS A 162 -13.22 -5.89 -4.66
N GLY A 163 -14.29 -6.66 -4.43
CA GLY A 163 -14.90 -6.82 -3.10
C GLY A 163 -15.74 -5.61 -2.66
N SER A 164 -16.62 -5.81 -1.69
CA SER A 164 -17.41 -4.73 -1.08
C SER A 164 -16.70 -4.20 0.17
N ALA A 165 -16.77 -2.90 0.43
CA ALA A 165 -16.23 -2.29 1.66
C ALA A 165 -16.92 -2.78 2.95
N LYS A 166 -18.06 -3.48 2.83
CA LYS A 166 -18.75 -4.09 3.98
C LYS A 166 -18.15 -5.41 4.44
N THR A 167 -17.37 -6.07 3.60
CA THR A 167 -16.89 -7.45 3.80
C THR A 167 -15.38 -7.58 3.69
N VAL A 168 -14.71 -6.51 3.25
CA VAL A 168 -13.27 -6.49 2.96
C VAL A 168 -12.73 -5.13 3.35
N ASP A 169 -11.69 -5.15 4.18
CA ASP A 169 -10.92 -3.95 4.50
C ASP A 169 -9.97 -3.62 3.36
N LYS A 170 -10.00 -2.38 2.88
CA LYS A 170 -9.23 -1.94 1.70
C LYS A 170 -8.29 -0.82 2.09
N ARG A 171 -6.99 -1.03 1.85
CA ARG A 171 -5.96 -0.08 2.26
C ARG A 171 -4.96 0.20 1.16
N ILE A 172 -4.50 1.44 1.09
CA ILE A 172 -3.35 1.88 0.32
C ILE A 172 -2.27 2.27 1.31
N LEU A 173 -1.13 1.57 1.29
CA LEU A 173 0.04 1.88 2.12
C LEU A 173 1.06 2.64 1.26
N LEU A 174 1.24 3.93 1.52
CA LEU A 174 2.09 4.81 0.72
C LEU A 174 3.47 5.02 1.37
N PHE A 175 4.52 4.50 0.75
CA PHE A 175 5.91 4.69 1.14
C PHE A 175 6.55 5.82 0.33
N THR A 176 7.05 6.86 0.99
CA THR A 176 7.79 7.95 0.34
C THR A 176 8.66 8.71 1.33
N ASN A 177 9.74 9.30 0.83
CA ASN A 177 10.59 10.24 1.58
C ASN A 177 10.43 11.70 1.12
N ASP A 178 9.48 11.99 0.22
CA ASP A 178 9.23 13.33 -0.30
C ASP A 178 7.98 13.93 0.35
N ASP A 179 8.14 14.98 1.16
CA ASP A 179 7.04 15.67 1.86
C ASP A 179 6.33 16.74 0.98
N ASP A 180 6.94 17.18 -0.11
CA ASP A 180 6.35 18.06 -1.13
C ASP A 180 6.49 17.48 -2.54
N PRO A 181 5.63 16.51 -2.92
CA PRO A 181 5.68 15.86 -4.24
C PRO A 181 5.46 16.85 -5.40
N PHE A 182 4.94 18.05 -5.15
CA PHE A 182 4.72 19.10 -6.14
C PHE A 182 5.67 20.31 -5.96
N GLY A 183 6.75 20.17 -5.19
CA GLY A 183 7.68 21.24 -4.86
C GLY A 183 8.40 21.85 -6.07
N SER A 184 8.66 21.03 -7.10
CA SER A 184 9.31 21.44 -8.35
C SER A 184 8.39 22.20 -9.32
N ILE A 185 7.07 22.07 -9.14
CA ILE A 185 6.05 22.61 -10.06
C ILE A 185 5.70 24.03 -9.65
N LYS A 186 5.50 24.92 -10.62
CA LYS A 186 5.25 26.35 -10.37
C LYS A 186 3.92 26.82 -10.95
N GLY A 187 3.37 27.87 -10.35
CA GLY A 187 2.19 28.58 -10.84
C GLY A 187 0.88 27.79 -10.72
N ALA A 188 -0.08 28.11 -11.60
CA ALA A 188 -1.42 27.52 -11.59
C ALA A 188 -1.41 25.98 -11.73
N ALA A 189 -0.45 25.43 -12.48
CA ALA A 189 -0.29 24.00 -12.67
C ALA A 189 -0.09 23.25 -11.33
N LYS A 190 0.70 23.79 -10.39
CA LYS A 190 0.88 23.20 -9.05
C LYS A 190 -0.46 23.12 -8.31
N SER A 191 -1.22 24.22 -8.32
CA SER A 191 -2.50 24.30 -7.61
C SER A 191 -3.55 23.33 -8.21
N ASP A 192 -3.61 23.25 -9.54
CA ASP A 192 -4.51 22.33 -10.23
C ASP A 192 -4.14 20.87 -9.97
N MET A 193 -2.85 20.51 -10.03
CA MET A 193 -2.37 19.15 -9.74
C MET A 193 -2.66 18.74 -8.30
N ILE A 194 -2.37 19.61 -7.32
CA ILE A 194 -2.69 19.36 -5.91
C ILE A 194 -4.19 19.14 -5.73
N ARG A 195 -5.03 20.01 -6.30
CA ARG A 195 -6.49 19.89 -6.19
C ARG A 195 -6.99 18.58 -6.79
N MET A 196 -6.50 18.19 -7.97
CA MET A 196 -6.88 16.94 -8.63
C MET A 196 -6.44 15.71 -7.83
N THR A 197 -5.22 15.70 -7.29
CA THR A 197 -4.71 14.59 -6.47
C THR A 197 -5.52 14.44 -5.19
N ARG A 198 -5.84 15.55 -4.51
CA ARG A 198 -6.69 15.54 -3.30
C ARG A 198 -8.09 15.03 -3.59
N GLN A 199 -8.71 15.52 -4.66
CA GLN A 199 -10.04 15.04 -5.06
C GLN A 199 -10.00 13.53 -5.35
N ARG A 200 -8.95 13.03 -6.00
CA ARG A 200 -8.79 11.60 -6.28
C ARG A 200 -8.61 10.77 -5.01
N ALA A 201 -7.86 11.26 -4.03
CA ALA A 201 -7.72 10.60 -2.73
C ALA A 201 -9.07 10.53 -2.00
N LYS A 202 -9.82 11.65 -1.98
CA LYS A 202 -11.17 11.69 -1.43
C LYS A 202 -12.12 10.72 -2.13
N ASP A 203 -12.10 10.67 -3.46
CA ASP A 203 -12.90 9.71 -4.23
C ASP A 203 -12.57 8.25 -3.85
N ALA A 204 -11.31 7.94 -3.49
CA ALA A 204 -10.93 6.61 -3.03
C ALA A 204 -11.45 6.35 -1.59
N GLN A 205 -11.34 7.32 -0.70
CA GLN A 205 -11.87 7.25 0.67
C GLN A 205 -13.40 7.08 0.69
N ASP A 206 -14.12 7.79 -0.18
CA ASP A 206 -15.57 7.67 -0.34
C ASP A 206 -16.00 6.27 -0.82
N LEU A 207 -15.09 5.49 -1.42
CA LEU A 207 -15.30 4.07 -1.78
C LEU A 207 -14.94 3.10 -0.65
N GLY A 208 -14.59 3.61 0.54
CA GLY A 208 -14.16 2.81 1.69
C GLY A 208 -12.72 2.30 1.58
N ILE A 209 -11.86 3.01 0.85
CA ILE A 209 -10.42 2.71 0.80
C ILE A 209 -9.68 3.65 1.75
N SER A 210 -9.01 3.11 2.77
CA SER A 210 -8.13 3.91 3.61
C SER A 210 -6.80 4.16 2.91
N ILE A 211 -6.25 5.37 3.06
CA ILE A 211 -4.92 5.73 2.56
C ILE A 211 -4.07 6.00 3.79
N GLU A 212 -3.03 5.21 3.98
CA GLU A 212 -2.10 5.34 5.09
C GLU A 212 -0.72 5.73 4.56
N LEU A 213 -0.17 6.80 5.13
CA LEU A 213 1.17 7.26 4.80
C LEU A 213 2.20 6.58 5.72
N LEU A 214 3.22 6.03 5.09
CA LEU A 214 4.43 5.52 5.72
C LEU A 214 5.61 6.44 5.29
N PRO A 215 5.83 7.56 6.02
CA PRO A 215 6.91 8.49 5.74
C PRO A 215 8.29 7.90 6.09
N LEU A 216 9.19 7.86 5.11
CA LEU A 216 10.57 7.43 5.32
C LEU A 216 11.44 8.65 5.64
N SER A 217 11.74 8.86 6.93
CA SER A 217 12.48 10.04 7.38
C SER A 217 13.90 10.08 6.83
N CYS A 218 14.29 11.26 6.35
CA CYS A 218 15.60 11.59 5.82
C CYS A 218 16.48 12.07 6.98
N THR A 219 17.22 11.17 7.63
CA THR A 219 18.20 11.49 8.71
C THR A 219 17.65 12.18 9.97
N THR A 220 18.48 12.22 11.02
CA THR A 220 18.15 12.68 12.38
C THR A 220 17.74 14.18 12.46
N ASP A 221 18.03 14.97 11.42
CA ASP A 221 17.83 16.43 11.40
C ASP A 221 16.68 16.90 10.47
N GLU A 222 16.26 16.13 9.44
CA GLU A 222 15.15 16.52 8.56
C GLU A 222 13.86 15.75 8.92
N VAL A 223 12.97 16.44 9.64
CA VAL A 223 11.66 15.92 10.00
C VAL A 223 10.72 15.95 8.78
N PHE A 224 10.14 14.79 8.42
CA PHE A 224 9.14 14.69 7.36
C PHE A 224 7.89 15.51 7.70
N LYS A 225 7.55 16.53 6.88
CA LYS A 225 6.45 17.46 7.17
C LYS A 225 5.14 17.02 6.54
N ILE A 226 4.40 16.18 7.26
CA ILE A 226 3.10 15.65 6.82
C ILE A 226 2.10 16.78 6.52
N SER A 227 2.10 17.83 7.34
CA SER A 227 1.22 19.01 7.19
C SER A 227 1.43 19.79 5.88
N GLN A 228 2.54 19.56 5.16
CA GLN A 228 2.84 20.28 3.93
C GLN A 228 1.94 19.84 2.76
N PHE A 229 1.56 18.57 2.72
CA PHE A 229 0.74 18.03 1.65
C PHE A 229 -0.12 16.84 2.07
N TYR A 230 0.48 15.87 2.75
CA TYR A 230 -0.16 14.58 3.00
C TYR A 230 -1.29 14.62 4.01
N ALA A 231 -1.25 15.51 5.00
CA ALA A 231 -2.35 15.70 5.96
C ALA A 231 -3.71 15.84 5.27
N ASP A 232 -3.77 16.75 4.30
CA ASP A 232 -4.97 17.00 3.49
C ASP A 232 -5.29 15.84 2.53
N LEU A 233 -4.29 15.02 2.15
CA LEU A 233 -4.47 13.88 1.25
C LEU A 233 -5.12 12.69 1.96
N ILE A 234 -4.68 12.40 3.19
CA ILE A 234 -5.19 11.29 4.00
C ILE A 234 -6.38 11.72 4.88
N GLY A 235 -6.72 13.01 4.91
CA GLY A 235 -7.89 13.53 5.61
C GLY A 235 -7.67 13.67 7.12
N LEU A 236 -6.44 13.94 7.56
CA LEU A 236 -6.16 14.27 8.96
C LEU A 236 -6.62 15.69 9.25
N GLU A 237 -7.50 15.86 10.24
CA GLU A 237 -7.97 17.17 10.70
C GLU A 237 -7.60 17.39 12.18
N GLY A 238 -7.18 18.61 12.54
CA GLY A 238 -7.03 19.03 13.94
C GLY A 238 -6.08 18.16 14.78
N ASP A 239 -6.63 17.50 15.81
CA ASP A 239 -5.89 16.71 16.80
C ASP A 239 -5.31 15.41 16.20
N ASP A 240 -5.94 14.83 15.18
CA ASP A 240 -5.48 13.59 14.52
C ASP A 240 -4.08 13.77 13.88
N LEU A 241 -3.74 14.99 13.47
CA LEU A 241 -2.42 15.31 12.91
C LEU A 241 -1.31 15.25 13.96
N VAL A 242 -1.63 15.61 15.21
CA VAL A 242 -0.66 15.65 16.32
C VAL A 242 -0.38 14.24 16.82
N ASP A 243 -1.38 13.37 16.79
CA ASP A 243 -1.27 11.97 17.21
C ASP A 243 -0.70 11.05 16.12
N PHE A 244 -0.80 11.44 14.83
CA PHE A 244 -0.31 10.64 13.72
C PHE A 244 1.21 10.42 13.73
N MET A 245 2.03 11.42 14.05
CA MET A 245 3.49 11.22 14.05
C MET A 245 3.96 10.24 15.16
N PRO A 246 3.46 10.34 16.41
CA PRO A 246 3.68 9.32 17.42
C PRO A 246 3.14 7.94 17.04
N GLU A 247 1.98 7.84 16.38
CA GLU A 247 1.40 6.56 15.97
C GLU A 247 2.13 5.92 14.79
N ALA A 248 2.48 6.70 13.78
CA ALA A 248 3.34 6.27 12.69
C ALA A 248 4.71 5.85 13.24
N GLY A 249 5.30 6.64 14.15
CA GLY A 249 6.54 6.30 14.86
C GLY A 249 6.44 5.00 15.66
N LYS A 250 5.36 4.79 16.41
CA LYS A 250 5.08 3.51 17.10
C LYS A 250 4.86 2.37 16.11
N LYS A 251 4.26 2.62 14.95
CA LYS A 251 4.08 1.60 13.90
C LYS A 251 5.42 1.26 13.27
N TYR A 252 6.30 2.23 13.06
CA TYR A 252 7.70 2.01 12.69
C TYR A 252 8.44 1.25 13.77
N ASP A 253 8.28 1.60 15.04
CA ASP A 253 8.91 0.90 16.16
C ASP A 253 8.33 -0.50 16.34
N LEU A 254 7.05 -0.74 16.10
CA LEU A 254 6.43 -2.07 16.09
C LEU A 254 6.92 -2.89 14.92
N LEU A 255 7.00 -2.28 13.74
CA LEU A 255 7.57 -2.90 12.54
C LEU A 255 9.06 -3.22 12.77
N PHE A 256 9.79 -2.31 13.42
CA PHE A 256 11.20 -2.42 13.82
C PHE A 256 11.43 -3.41 14.96
N MET A 257 10.51 -3.52 15.92
CA MET A 257 10.53 -4.52 16.98
C MET A 257 10.18 -5.91 16.44
N MET A 258 9.23 -6.01 15.51
CA MET A 258 9.02 -7.22 14.72
C MET A 258 10.29 -7.60 13.93
N PHE A 259 11.08 -6.63 13.49
CA PHE A 259 12.39 -6.88 12.88
C PHE A 259 13.44 -7.33 13.91
N SER A 260 13.53 -6.72 15.10
CA SER A 260 14.55 -7.06 16.11
C SER A 260 14.31 -8.42 16.77
N ASP A 261 13.06 -8.78 17.06
CA ASP A 261 12.73 -10.06 17.70
C ASP A 261 12.93 -11.26 16.75
N LEU A 262 12.82 -11.05 15.42
CA LEU A 262 13.15 -12.10 14.45
C LEU A 262 14.66 -12.25 14.21
N PHE A 263 15.45 -11.19 14.35
CA PHE A 263 16.92 -11.31 14.30
C PHE A 263 17.48 -12.08 15.51
N LEU A 264 16.86 -11.97 16.69
CA LEU A 264 17.22 -12.83 17.84
C LEU A 264 16.72 -14.28 17.72
N SER A 265 15.71 -14.55 16.89
CA SER A 265 15.26 -15.92 16.62
C SER A 265 16.08 -16.64 15.54
N CYS A 266 16.98 -15.93 14.85
CA CYS A 266 18.03 -16.49 14.01
C CYS A 266 19.35 -16.44 14.78
N TYR A 267 19.47 -17.28 15.81
CA TYR A 267 20.76 -17.81 16.25
C TYR A 267 21.47 -18.54 15.10
#